data_AF-A0A7W0YBK3-F1
#
_entry.id   AF-A0A7W0YBK3-F1
#
_cell.length_a   1.000
_cell.length_b   1.000
_cell.length_c   1.000
_cell.angle_alpha   90.00
_cell.angle_beta   90.00
_cell.angle_gamma   90.00
#
_symmetry.space_group_name_H-M   'P 1'
#
loop_
_entity.id
_entity.type
_entity.pdbx_description
1 polymer ?
#
loop_
_entity_poly.entity_id
_entity_poly.type
_entity_poly.pdbx_seq_one_letter_code
_entity_poly.pdbx_strand_id
1 'polypeptide(L)'
;MPNPDTIALAAQAEAEGLEAVLVGGNAVNLHAYLRTTFDVDLLVREEDAGRWLTFFQARGYAISRRTDNFIRLRFAADPAAALPLDLML
;
A
#
# COMPACT_ATOMS: atom_id res chain seq x y z
N MET A 1 4.52 -18.86 -6.29
CA MET A 1 4.54 -18.24 -4.95
C MET A 1 3.13 -17.77 -4.66
N PRO A 2 2.64 -17.81 -3.41
CA PRO A 2 1.37 -17.16 -3.09
C PRO A 2 1.45 -15.69 -3.49
N ASN A 3 0.35 -15.18 -4.03
CA ASN A 3 0.15 -13.77 -4.34
C ASN A 3 0.47 -12.91 -3.11
N PRO A 4 1.26 -11.82 -3.23
CA PRO A 4 1.63 -11.04 -2.07
C PRO A 4 0.41 -10.31 -1.51
N ASP A 5 0.18 -10.47 -0.21
CA ASP A 5 -0.87 -9.75 0.52
C ASP A 5 -0.36 -8.33 0.86
N THR A 6 -0.88 -7.34 0.15
CA THR A 6 -0.50 -5.92 0.29
C THR A 6 -0.74 -5.38 1.70
N ILE A 7 -1.81 -5.81 2.38
CA ILE A 7 -2.14 -5.35 3.74
C ILE A 7 -1.15 -5.97 4.74
N ALA A 8 -0.86 -7.27 4.60
CA ALA A 8 0.11 -7.93 5.45
C ALA A 8 1.52 -7.33 5.31
N LEU A 9 1.91 -6.95 4.08
CA LEU A 9 3.17 -6.24 3.83
C LEU A 9 3.19 -4.85 4.46
N ALA A 10 2.08 -4.11 4.41
CA ALA A 10 1.97 -2.81 5.07
C ALA A 10 2.13 -2.95 6.60
N ALA A 11 1.48 -3.93 7.22
CA ALA A 11 1.62 -4.21 8.64
C ALA A 11 3.07 -4.61 9.01
N GLN A 12 3.77 -5.33 8.12
CA GLN A 12 5.19 -5.62 8.30
C GLN A 12 6.04 -4.34 8.26
N ALA A 13 5.77 -3.42 7.32
CA ALA A 13 6.47 -2.13 7.25
C ALA A 13 6.28 -1.32 8.54
N GLU A 14 5.05 -1.29 9.08
CA GLU A 14 4.76 -0.64 10.37
C GLU A 14 5.57 -1.25 11.52
N ALA A 15 5.68 -2.59 11.57
CA ALA A 15 6.53 -3.26 12.55
C ALA A 15 8.03 -2.95 12.39
N GLU A 16 8.46 -2.50 11.20
CA GLU A 16 9.82 -2.02 10.90
C GLU A 16 9.99 -0.50 11.13
N GLY A 17 8.98 0.17 11.72
CA GLY A 17 9.03 1.60 12.07
C GLY A 17 8.69 2.56 10.94
N LEU A 18 7.93 2.09 9.94
CA LEU A 18 7.27 2.94 8.95
C LEU A 18 5.84 3.20 9.38
N GLU A 19 5.58 4.34 10.01
CA GLU A 19 4.25 4.65 10.51
C GLU A 19 3.30 4.99 9.35
N ALA A 20 2.07 4.48 9.43
CA ALA A 20 0.99 4.79 8.51
C ALA A 20 -0.36 4.82 9.24
N VAL A 21 -1.37 5.30 8.54
CA VAL A 21 -2.77 5.07 8.89
C VAL A 21 -3.45 4.40 7.71
N LEU A 22 -4.06 3.24 7.93
CA LEU A 22 -4.94 2.64 6.92
C LEU A 22 -6.16 3.54 6.72
N VAL A 23 -6.39 3.95 5.48
CA VAL A 23 -7.53 4.79 5.10
C VAL A 23 -8.35 4.11 3.98
N GLY A 24 -9.31 4.84 3.42
CA GLY A 24 -10.09 4.36 2.28
C GLY A 24 -11.01 3.19 2.61
N GLY A 25 -11.25 2.34 1.60
CA GLY A 25 -12.24 1.26 1.72
C GLY A 25 -11.86 0.18 2.73
N ASN A 26 -10.57 -0.12 2.89
CA ASN A 26 -10.12 -1.15 3.84
C ASN A 26 -10.26 -0.68 5.29
N ALA A 27 -10.09 0.61 5.57
CA ALA A 27 -10.40 1.17 6.88
C ALA A 27 -11.89 1.04 7.22
N VAL A 28 -12.78 1.28 6.25
CA VAL A 28 -14.23 1.09 6.42
C VAL A 28 -14.58 -0.39 6.69
N ASN A 29 -13.90 -1.32 6.02
CA ASN A 29 -14.05 -2.76 6.27
C ASN A 29 -13.65 -3.15 7.71
N LEU A 30 -12.63 -2.53 8.30
CA LEU A 30 -12.25 -2.76 9.71
C LEU A 30 -13.36 -2.38 10.69
N HIS A 31 -14.24 -1.45 10.31
CA HIS A 31 -15.41 -1.05 11.10
C HIS A 31 -16.67 -1.88 10.80
N ALA A 32 -16.52 -3.07 10.20
CA ALA A 32 -17.59 -4.01 9.85
C ALA A 32 -18.61 -3.49 8.81
N TYR A 33 -18.27 -2.43 8.07
CA TYR A 33 -19.03 -1.94 6.92
C TYR A 33 -18.45 -2.53 5.63
N LEU A 34 -18.75 -3.80 5.37
CA LEU A 34 -18.11 -4.57 4.31
C LEU A 34 -18.40 -4.02 2.90
N ARG A 35 -17.32 -3.83 2.12
CA ARG A 35 -17.34 -3.49 0.71
C ARG A 35 -16.16 -4.12 -0.02
N THR A 36 -16.35 -4.40 -1.30
CA THR A 36 -15.25 -4.77 -2.19
C THR A 36 -14.34 -3.57 -2.38
N THR A 37 -13.04 -3.77 -2.18
CA THR A 37 -11.96 -2.80 -2.40
C THR A 37 -11.04 -3.35 -3.49
N PHE A 38 -10.39 -2.45 -4.23
CA PHE A 38 -9.53 -2.82 -5.37
C PHE A 38 -8.11 -2.25 -5.25
N ASP A 39 -7.80 -1.68 -4.08
CA ASP A 39 -6.56 -1.04 -3.68
C ASP A 39 -6.43 -1.09 -2.15
N VAL A 40 -5.23 -0.78 -1.66
CA VAL A 40 -4.92 -0.47 -0.26
C VAL A 40 -4.48 0.98 -0.20
N ASP A 41 -5.09 1.79 0.66
CA ASP A 41 -4.74 3.20 0.85
C ASP A 41 -4.05 3.38 2.21
N LEU A 42 -2.83 3.91 2.21
CA LEU A 42 -2.09 4.26 3.42
C LEU A 42 -1.81 5.76 3.44
N LEU A 43 -2.26 6.45 4.47
CA LEU A 43 -1.79 7.80 4.77
C LEU A 43 -0.43 7.69 5.45
N VAL A 44 0.60 8.25 4.82
CA VAL A 44 1.97 8.24 5.30
C VAL A 44 2.47 9.67 5.41
N ARG A 45 3.54 9.90 6.18
CA ARG A 45 4.23 11.18 6.14
C ARG A 45 4.99 11.34 4.84
N GLU A 46 4.92 12.53 4.24
CA GLU A 46 5.63 12.84 3.00
C GLU A 46 7.14 12.59 3.12
N GLU A 47 7.75 12.94 4.27
CA GLU A 47 9.18 12.69 4.51
C GLU A 47 9.56 11.20 4.57
N ASP A 48 8.60 10.31 4.91
CA ASP A 48 8.81 8.87 4.98
C ASP A 48 8.47 8.15 3.66
N ALA A 49 7.88 8.84 2.68
CA ALA A 49 7.44 8.25 1.41
C ALA A 49 8.58 7.52 0.67
N GLY A 50 9.81 8.05 0.72
CA GLY A 50 10.98 7.40 0.13
C GLY A 50 11.32 6.04 0.76
N ARG A 51 11.11 5.91 2.07
CA ARG A 51 11.34 4.64 2.79
C ARG A 51 10.24 3.63 2.48
N TRP A 52 8.98 4.08 2.42
CA TRP A 52 7.84 3.26 1.97
C TRP A 52 8.03 2.73 0.55
N LEU A 53 8.44 3.59 -0.38
CA LEU A 53 8.77 3.19 -1.75
C LEU A 53 9.86 2.11 -1.77
N THR A 54 10.96 2.33 -1.06
CA THR A 54 12.07 1.39 -0.97
C THR A 54 11.60 0.02 -0.44
N PHE A 55 10.79 0.01 0.62
CA PHE A 55 10.27 -1.21 1.24
C PHE A 55 9.45 -2.06 0.25
N PHE A 56 8.52 -1.42 -0.49
CA PHE A 56 7.65 -2.12 -1.43
C PHE A 56 8.37 -2.50 -2.73
N GLN A 57 9.30 -1.67 -3.20
CA GLN A 57 10.13 -1.99 -4.37
C GLN A 57 11.01 -3.22 -4.14
N ALA A 58 11.59 -3.37 -2.94
CA ALA A 58 12.33 -4.57 -2.55
C ALA A 58 11.47 -5.85 -2.57
N ARG A 59 10.15 -5.70 -2.56
CA ARG A 59 9.16 -6.79 -2.58
C ARG A 59 8.44 -6.92 -3.93
N GLY A 60 9.00 -6.31 -4.98
CA GLY A 60 8.53 -6.49 -6.36
C GLY A 60 7.41 -5.54 -6.79
N TYR A 61 7.11 -4.49 -6.02
CA TYR A 61 6.21 -3.43 -6.46
C TYR A 61 6.96 -2.38 -7.30
N ALA A 62 6.26 -1.75 -8.23
CA ALA A 62 6.76 -0.65 -9.02
C ALA A 62 5.79 0.53 -9.00
N ILE A 63 6.32 1.75 -9.17
CA ILE A 63 5.50 2.96 -9.29
C ILE A 63 4.74 2.89 -10.61
N SER A 64 3.42 2.97 -10.53
CA SER A 64 2.53 3.02 -11.70
C SER A 64 1.98 4.43 -11.95
N ARG A 65 1.84 5.24 -10.89
CA ARG A 65 1.40 6.63 -10.97
C ARG A 65 1.98 7.42 -9.80
N ARG A 66 2.34 8.67 -10.05
CA ARG A 66 2.71 9.63 -9.01
C ARG A 66 2.00 10.96 -9.27
N THR A 67 1.49 11.54 -8.20
CA THR A 67 0.85 12.87 -8.16
C THR A 67 1.34 13.60 -6.92
N ASP A 68 0.91 14.86 -6.75
CA ASP A 68 1.21 15.63 -5.55
C ASP A 68 0.52 15.05 -4.29
N ASN A 69 -0.60 14.35 -4.45
CA ASN A 69 -1.40 13.83 -3.33
C ASN A 69 -1.11 12.36 -3.00
N PHE A 70 -0.59 11.58 -3.95
CA PHE A 70 -0.34 10.15 -3.73
C PHE A 70 0.60 9.52 -4.76
N ILE A 71 1.15 8.37 -4.36
CA ILE A 71 1.96 7.48 -5.18
C ILE A 71 1.31 6.09 -5.24
N ARG A 72 0.93 5.63 -6.45
CA ARG A 72 0.34 4.30 -6.66
C ARG A 72 1.39 3.29 -7.06
N LEU A 73 1.51 2.23 -6.27
CA LEU A 73 2.35 1.07 -6.52
C LEU A 73 1.52 -0.11 -7.03
N ARG A 74 2.09 -0.88 -7.97
CA ARG A 74 1.53 -2.14 -8.46
C ARG A 74 2.59 -3.23 -8.41
N PHE A 75 2.17 -4.46 -8.15
CA PHE A 75 3.07 -5.60 -8.25
C PHE A 75 3.53 -5.78 -9.69
N ALA A 76 4.85 -5.73 -9.91
CA ALA A 76 5.42 -5.57 -11.24
C ALA A 76 5.34 -6.86 -12.08
N ALA A 77 5.46 -8.03 -11.44
CA ALA A 77 5.45 -9.31 -12.14
C ALA A 77 4.07 -9.67 -12.71
N ASP A 78 3.01 -9.36 -11.96
CA ASP A 78 1.61 -9.52 -12.39
C ASP A 78 0.72 -8.52 -11.64
N PRO A 79 0.21 -7.47 -12.30
CA PRO A 79 -0.64 -6.47 -11.67
C PRO A 79 -1.96 -7.01 -11.08
N ALA A 80 -2.41 -8.20 -11.48
CA ALA A 80 -3.61 -8.85 -10.93
C ALA A 80 -3.28 -9.76 -9.74
N ALA A 81 -2.00 -10.07 -9.51
CA ALA A 81 -1.57 -10.93 -8.42
C ALA A 81 -1.58 -10.23 -7.06
N ALA A 82 -1.67 -8.91 -7.00
CA ALA A 82 -1.71 -8.18 -5.73
C ALA A 82 -2.57 -6.93 -5.83
N LEU A 83 -3.12 -6.49 -4.70
CA LEU A 83 -3.80 -5.20 -4.68
C LEU A 83 -2.77 -4.07 -4.90
N PRO A 84 -3.09 -3.08 -5.74
CA PRO A 84 -2.32 -1.85 -5.79
C PRO A 84 -2.32 -1.17 -4.43
N LEU A 85 -1.23 -0.47 -4.14
CA LEU A 85 -1.06 0.33 -2.92
C LEU A 85 -1.00 1.81 -3.30
N ASP A 86 -1.81 2.62 -2.65
CA ASP A 86 -1.70 4.07 -2.69
C ASP A 86 -1.05 4.58 -1.41
N LEU A 87 0.13 5.17 -1.56
CA LEU A 87 0.76 5.99 -0.53
C LEU A 87 0.18 7.40 -0.65
N MET A 88 -0.76 7.74 0.21
CA MET A 88 -1.35 9.06 0.34
C MET A 88 -0.37 9.95 1.12
N LEU A 89 -0.01 11.10 0.55
CA LEU A 89 1.04 12.01 1.06
C LEU A 89 0.44 13.19 1.85
#